data_AF-A0A945U7U0-F1
#
_entry.id   AF-A0A945U7U0-F1
#
_cell.length_a   1.000
_cell.length_b   1.000
_cell.length_c   1.000
_cell.angle_alpha   90.00
_cell.angle_beta   90.00
_cell.angle_gamma   90.00
#
_symmetry.space_group_name_H-M   'P 1'
#
loop_
_entity.id
_entity.type
_entity.pdbx_description
1 polymer ?
#
loop_
_entity_poly.entity_id
_entity_poly.type
_entity_poly.pdbx_seq_one_letter_code
_entity_poly.pdbx_strand_id
1 'polypeptide(L)'
;MLYNLFEYLNETYNLPGAGVFQYISFRAAMALIASLVVSLIFGGKIINIIRNKQIGEEVRELGLEGEESKKGTPTMGGLIILAAIIIPTLLFAQINNIYIITLLISTVWL
;
A
#
# COMPACT_ATOMS: atom_id res chain seq x y z
N MET A 1 9.54 2.42 10.31
CA MET A 1 9.72 3.62 11.18
C MET A 1 9.21 3.40 12.60
N LEU A 2 8.00 2.84 12.77
CA LEU A 2 7.38 2.64 14.09
C LEU A 2 8.16 1.64 14.94
N TYR A 3 8.78 0.61 14.34
CA TYR A 3 9.65 -0.32 15.07
C TYR A 3 10.72 0.42 15.90
N ASN A 4 11.50 1.30 15.25
CA ASN A 4 12.57 2.07 15.92
C ASN A 4 11.99 3.01 17.01
N LEU A 5 10.80 3.58 16.79
CA LEU A 5 10.16 4.47 17.75
C LEU A 5 9.70 3.72 19.01
N PHE A 6 9.04 2.56 18.84
CA PHE A 6 8.59 1.74 19.96
C PHE A 6 9.75 1.09 20.70
N GLU A 7 10.84 0.76 20.01
CA GLU A 7 12.09 0.30 20.63
C GLU A 7 12.68 1.39 21.53
N TYR A 8 12.83 2.62 21.02
CA TYR A 8 13.31 3.77 21.81
C TYR A 8 12.43 4.08 23.03
N LEU A 9 11.10 4.04 22.86
CA LEU A 9 10.13 4.25 23.95
C LEU A 9 10.21 3.14 25.01
N ASN A 10 10.43 1.89 24.59
CA ASN A 10 10.59 0.77 25.49
C ASN A 10 11.88 0.90 26.31
N GLU A 11 13.00 1.23 25.67
CA GLU A 11 14.30 1.38 26.33
C GLU A 11 14.37 2.59 27.27
N THR A 12 13.77 3.72 26.88
CA THR A 12 13.88 4.97 27.66
C THR A 12 12.82 5.09 28.76
N TYR A 13 11.59 4.62 28.50
CA TYR A 13 10.45 4.85 29.38
C TYR A 13 9.84 3.58 29.96
N ASN A 14 10.38 2.38 29.64
CA ASN A 14 9.81 1.07 30.05
C ASN A 14 8.29 0.99 29.82
N LEU A 15 7.84 1.47 28.66
CA LEU A 15 6.44 1.60 28.35
C LEU A 15 5.78 0.20 28.20
N PRO A 16 4.81 -0.17 29.04
CA PRO A 16 4.21 -1.50 28.98
C PRO A 16 3.51 -1.72 27.64
N GLY A 17 3.84 -2.83 26.97
CA GLY A 17 3.29 -3.20 25.65
C GLY A 17 4.11 -2.74 24.44
N ALA A 18 5.11 -1.87 24.61
CA ALA A 18 5.98 -1.45 23.51
C ALA A 18 6.81 -2.62 22.93
N GLY A 19 7.18 -3.60 23.77
CA GLY A 19 7.86 -4.82 23.34
C GLY A 19 7.09 -5.67 22.31
N VAL A 20 5.76 -5.51 22.19
CA VAL A 20 4.97 -6.27 21.21
C VAL A 20 5.36 -5.92 19.78
N PHE A 21 5.82 -4.68 19.54
CA PHE A 21 6.35 -4.25 18.25
C PHE A 21 7.66 -4.93 17.86
N GLN A 22 8.34 -5.64 18.77
CA GLN A 22 9.54 -6.40 18.41
C GLN A 22 9.21 -7.70 17.66
N TYR A 23 8.00 -8.23 17.82
CA TYR A 23 7.58 -9.45 17.14
C TYR A 23 7.23 -9.19 15.67
N ILE A 24 7.87 -9.96 14.78
CA ILE A 24 7.63 -9.90 13.33
C ILE A 24 6.17 -10.23 13.00
N SER A 25 5.57 -11.23 13.67
CA SER A 25 4.18 -11.63 13.47
C SER A 25 3.20 -10.50 13.74
N PHE A 26 3.40 -9.76 14.84
CA PHE A 26 2.57 -8.61 15.18
C PHE A 26 2.70 -7.49 14.14
N ARG A 27 3.94 -7.14 13.77
CA ARG A 27 4.20 -6.14 12.74
C ARG A 27 3.60 -6.52 11.38
N ALA A 28 3.68 -7.79 11.00
CA ALA A 28 3.09 -8.30 9.77
C ALA A 28 1.55 -8.21 9.79
N ALA A 29 0.91 -8.61 10.90
CA ALA A 29 -0.53 -8.48 11.05
C ALA A 29 -0.99 -7.02 10.97
N MET A 30 -0.29 -6.11 11.64
CA MET A 30 -0.57 -4.67 11.58
C MET A 30 -0.37 -4.10 10.18
N ALA A 31 0.67 -4.54 9.45
CA ALA A 31 0.89 -4.12 8.07
C ALA A 31 -0.22 -4.61 7.12
N LEU A 32 -0.73 -5.83 7.31
CA LEU A 32 -1.86 -6.37 6.55
C LEU A 32 -3.17 -5.62 6.81
N ILE A 33 -3.47 -5.33 8.08
CA ILE A 33 -4.66 -4.54 8.42
C ILE A 33 -4.52 -3.12 7.83
N ALA A 34 -3.35 -2.51 7.96
CA ALA A 34 -3.09 -1.19 7.40
C ALA A 34 -3.16 -1.17 5.87
N SER A 35 -2.68 -2.21 5.17
CA SER A 35 -2.77 -2.29 3.70
C SER A 35 -4.23 -2.37 3.23
N LEU A 36 -5.06 -3.13 3.94
CA LEU A 36 -6.50 -3.20 3.69
C LEU A 36 -7.18 -1.85 3.92
N VAL A 37 -6.87 -1.19 5.04
CA VAL A 37 -7.43 0.13 5.35
C VAL A 37 -7.03 1.16 4.30
N VAL A 38 -5.75 1.14 3.88
CA VAL A 38 -5.26 2.03 2.83
C VAL A 38 -5.98 1.77 1.51
N SER A 39 -6.13 0.51 1.09
CA SER A 39 -6.78 0.19 -0.18
C SER A 39 -8.27 0.58 -0.20
N LEU A 40 -8.99 0.36 0.90
CA LEU A 40 -10.41 0.70 1.01
C LEU A 40 -10.64 2.21 1.09
N ILE A 41 -9.86 2.93 1.89
CA ILE A 41 -10.06 4.38 2.10
C ILE A 41 -9.54 5.19 0.92
N PHE A 42 -8.33 4.88 0.42
CA PHE A 42 -7.72 5.65 -0.66
C PHE A 42 -8.15 5.17 -2.04
N GLY A 43 -8.63 3.92 -2.18
CA GLY A 43 -9.07 3.37 -3.45
C GLY A 43 -10.13 4.23 -4.13
N GLY A 44 -11.21 4.59 -3.44
CA GLY A 44 -12.28 5.42 -4.01
C GLY A 44 -11.81 6.82 -4.44
N LYS A 45 -10.91 7.45 -3.67
CA LYS A 45 -10.33 8.76 -4.03
C LYS A 45 -9.42 8.65 -5.25
N ILE A 46 -8.56 7.64 -5.29
CA ILE A 46 -7.64 7.38 -6.41
C ILE A 46 -8.44 7.11 -7.69
N ILE A 47 -9.48 6.26 -7.63
CA ILE A 47 -10.37 5.96 -8.77
C ILE A 47 -11.00 7.25 -9.33
N ASN A 48 -11.52 8.12 -8.46
CA ASN A 48 -12.14 9.38 -8.89
C ASN A 48 -11.12 10.34 -9.53
N ILE A 49 -9.90 10.44 -8.98
CA ILE A 49 -8.82 11.26 -9.57
C ILE A 49 -8.47 10.77 -10.97
N ILE A 50 -8.39 9.45 -11.15
CA ILE A 50 -8.02 8.84 -12.43
C ILE A 50 -9.12 9.03 -13.46
N ARG A 51 -10.38 8.80 -13.08
CA ARG A 51 -11.55 9.06 -13.92
C ARG A 51 -11.59 10.51 -14.38
N ASN A 52 -11.31 11.46 -13.48
CA ASN A 52 -11.30 12.89 -13.79
C ASN A 52 -10.14 13.30 -14.71
N LYS A 53 -9.02 12.56 -14.71
CA LYS A 53 -7.89 12.80 -15.61
C LYS A 53 -8.08 12.19 -17.01
N GLN A 54 -9.24 11.57 -17.29
CA GLN A 54 -9.57 10.92 -18.57
C GLN A 54 -8.48 9.93 -19.06
N ILE A 55 -7.75 9.31 -18.13
CA ILE A 55 -6.84 8.21 -18.42
C ILE A 55 -7.68 6.93 -18.50
N GLY A 56 -8.55 6.88 -19.50
CA GLY A 56 -9.30 5.70 -19.89
C GLY A 56 -8.70 5.13 -21.16
N GLU A 57 -8.64 3.81 -21.27
CA GLU A 57 -8.25 3.18 -22.54
C GLU A 57 -9.26 3.54 -23.64
N GLU A 58 -8.76 3.97 -24.80
CA GLU A 58 -9.56 3.90 -26.02
C GLU A 58 -9.80 2.42 -26.34
N VAL A 59 -11.00 1.94 -26.04
CA VAL A 59 -11.40 0.59 -26.42
C VAL A 59 -11.57 0.56 -27.93
N ARG A 60 -10.66 -0.14 -28.61
CA ARG A 60 -10.75 -0.44 -30.04
C ARG A 60 -12.02 -1.25 -30.28
N GLU A 61 -12.92 -0.78 -31.14
CA GLU A 61 -14.19 -1.44 -31.42
C GLU A 61 -13.97 -2.82 -32.07
N LEU A 62 -14.20 -3.90 -31.30
CA LEU A 62 -14.12 -5.30 -31.75
C LEU A 62 -15.51 -5.87 -32.11
N GLY A 63 -16.59 -5.13 -31.83
CA GLY A 63 -17.97 -5.52 -32.17
C GLY A 63 -18.54 -6.62 -31.28
N LEU A 64 -18.02 -6.77 -30.06
CA LEU A 64 -18.39 -7.83 -29.12
C LEU A 64 -19.52 -7.37 -28.18
N GLU A 65 -20.46 -8.27 -27.86
CA GLU A 65 -21.47 -7.99 -26.83
C GLU A 65 -20.81 -7.79 -25.46
N GLY A 66 -21.08 -6.64 -24.81
CA GLY A 66 -20.46 -6.27 -23.52
C GLY A 66 -19.14 -5.52 -23.62
N GLU A 67 -18.75 -5.06 -24.81
CA GLU A 67 -17.55 -4.25 -25.01
C GLU A 67 -17.74 -2.78 -24.55
N GLU A 68 -18.93 -2.21 -24.78
CA GLU A 68 -19.31 -0.89 -24.28
C GLU A 68 -19.25 -0.77 -22.74
N SER A 69 -19.51 -1.85 -22.00
CA SER A 69 -19.51 -1.82 -20.53
C SER A 69 -18.11 -1.83 -19.91
N LYS A 70 -17.07 -2.15 -20.68
CA LYS A 70 -15.65 -1.99 -20.29
C LYS A 70 -15.07 -0.63 -20.72
N LYS A 71 -15.79 0.12 -21.57
CA LYS A 71 -15.39 1.44 -22.04
C LYS A 71 -15.40 2.41 -20.86
N GLY A 72 -14.23 2.93 -20.49
CA GLY A 72 -14.07 3.88 -19.39
C GLY A 72 -13.82 3.26 -18.00
N THR A 73 -13.59 1.95 -17.87
CA THR A 73 -13.05 1.40 -16.62
C THR A 73 -11.61 1.88 -16.42
N PRO A 74 -11.28 2.60 -15.32
CA PRO A 74 -9.94 3.12 -15.11
C PRO A 74 -8.95 1.96 -14.83
N THR A 75 -7.95 1.79 -15.70
CA THR A 75 -6.98 0.68 -15.67
C THR A 75 -5.81 0.88 -14.70
N MET A 76 -5.94 1.75 -13.70
CA MET A 76 -4.86 2.18 -12.81
C MET A 76 -4.96 1.61 -11.37
N GLY A 77 -5.47 0.39 -11.23
CA GLY A 77 -5.46 -0.33 -9.94
C GLY A 77 -4.05 -0.52 -9.34
N GLY A 78 -3.01 -0.52 -10.19
CA GLY A 78 -1.61 -0.60 -9.77
C GLY A 78 -1.21 0.50 -8.78
N LEU A 79 -1.66 1.74 -8.97
CA LEU A 79 -1.37 2.84 -8.03
C LEU A 79 -1.94 2.58 -6.62
N ILE A 80 -3.12 1.99 -6.54
CA ILE A 80 -3.76 1.62 -5.27
C ILE A 80 -2.96 0.51 -4.60
N ILE A 81 -2.51 -0.48 -5.38
CA ILE A 81 -1.69 -1.59 -4.89
C ILE A 81 -0.33 -1.08 -4.38
N LEU A 82 0.34 -0.20 -5.14
CA LEU A 82 1.60 0.41 -4.73
C LEU A 82 1.45 1.19 -3.42
N ALA A 83 0.40 2.00 -3.29
CA ALA A 83 0.12 2.72 -2.05
C ALA A 83 -0.14 1.76 -0.87
N ALA A 84 -0.90 0.69 -1.11
CA ALA A 84 -1.22 -0.34 -0.11
C ALA A 84 -0.01 -1.21 0.29
N ILE A 85 1.04 -1.26 -0.53
CA ILE A 85 2.30 -1.94 -0.17
C ILE A 85 3.26 -0.97 0.53
N ILE A 86 3.50 0.21 -0.06
CA ILE A 86 4.54 1.15 0.38
C ILE A 86 4.20 1.75 1.75
N ILE A 87 2.97 2.22 1.95
CA ILE A 87 2.58 2.92 3.19
C ILE A 87 2.71 1.99 4.41
N PRO A 88 2.12 0.78 4.44
CA PRO A 88 2.26 -0.12 5.58
C PRO A 88 3.70 -0.61 5.78
N THR A 89 4.43 -0.85 4.69
CA THR A 89 5.84 -1.27 4.78
C THR A 89 6.70 -0.18 5.42
N LEU A 90 6.55 1.09 5.04
CA LEU A 90 7.30 2.19 5.66
C LEU A 90 6.96 2.35 7.16
N LEU A 91 5.70 2.18 7.52
CA LEU A 91 5.25 2.30 8.90
C LEU A 91 5.80 1.15 9.77
N PHE A 92 5.53 -0.10 9.39
CA PHE A 92 5.75 -1.28 10.24
C PHE A 92 7.04 -2.05 9.95
N ALA A 93 7.69 -1.86 8.80
CA ALA A 93 8.95 -2.54 8.51
C ALA A 93 10.17 -1.84 9.16
N GLN A 94 11.25 -2.62 9.26
CA GLN A 94 12.57 -2.13 9.65
C GLN A 94 13.26 -1.59 8.40
N ILE A 95 13.28 -0.28 8.24
CA ILE A 95 13.81 0.38 7.04
C ILE A 95 15.33 0.20 6.92
N ASN A 96 16.02 -0.02 8.04
CA ASN A 96 17.47 -0.27 8.05
C ASN A 96 17.83 -1.65 7.46
N ASN A 97 16.85 -2.51 7.20
CA ASN A 97 17.09 -3.83 6.63
C ASN A 97 17.24 -3.72 5.11
N ILE A 98 18.40 -4.14 4.59
CA ILE A 98 18.72 -4.13 3.16
C ILE A 98 17.64 -4.83 2.31
N TYR A 99 17.03 -5.92 2.80
CA TYR A 99 15.98 -6.64 2.10
C TYR A 99 14.70 -5.81 1.91
N ILE A 100 14.35 -4.99 2.91
CA ILE A 100 13.19 -4.10 2.85
C ILE A 100 13.46 -2.94 1.89
N ILE A 101 14.67 -2.37 1.91
CA ILE A 101 15.06 -1.30 0.99
C ILE A 101 15.00 -1.80 -0.45
N THR A 102 15.60 -2.96 -0.73
CA THR A 102 15.56 -3.57 -2.07
C THR A 102 14.14 -3.85 -2.54
N LEU A 103 13.28 -4.35 -1.65
CA LEU A 103 11.86 -4.59 -1.96
C LEU A 103 11.12 -3.29 -2.29
N LEU A 104 11.35 -2.21 -1.54
CA LEU A 104 10.71 -0.92 -1.81
C LEU A 104 11.17 -0.34 -3.16
N ILE A 105 12.47 -0.40 -3.44
CA ILE A 105 13.03 0.09 -4.71
C ILE A 105 12.46 -0.72 -5.88
N SER A 106 12.46 -2.06 -5.81
CA SER A 106 11.94 -2.90 -6.89
C SER A 106 10.44 -2.71 -7.11
N THR A 107 9.67 -2.50 -6.02
CA THR A 107 8.22 -2.24 -6.10
C THR A 107 7.91 -0.91 -6.79
N VAL A 108 8.74 0.11 -6.62
CA VAL A 108 8.55 1.43 -7.27
C VAL A 108 9.08 1.43 -8.71
N TRP A 109 10.10 0.62 -9.00
CA TRP A 109 10.75 0.58 -10.31
C TRP A 109 9.97 -0.21 -11.38
N LEU A 110 9.22 -1.24 -10.97
CA LEU A 110 8.35 -2.04 -11.84
C LEU A 110 7.10 -1.26 -12.27
#